data_AF-A0A9W9LA56-F1
#
_entry.id   AF-A0A9W9LA56-F1
#
_cell.length_a   1.000
_cell.length_b   1.000
_cell.length_c   1.000
_cell.angle_alpha   90.00
_cell.angle_beta   90.00
_cell.angle_gamma   90.00
#
_symmetry.space_group_name_H-M   'P 1'
#
loop_
_entity.id
_entity.type
_entity.pdbx_description
1 polymer ?
#
loop_
_entity_poly.entity_id
_entity_poly.type
_entity_poly.pdbx_seq_one_letter_code
_entity_poly.pdbx_strand_id
1 'polypeptide(L)'
;MSTESLAAPDENVVFVSSVTGQVKSSGFDAEYWISNIVSPVRFRDAIQTLAKETLRPESQVFFVEIGPHPGLASPVRQSLSHPDLPKILFDYQPVLQRKLDSIASALTLTGKLFERGVNVEWNSVSAMAYGADQAAVLYDHPAYSWDHSTQHSQEFRLTQAYRLRNEPYHELLGVPVLDATDSQPRWRHFISRTSLPWLADHAIDGVTMFPNAGYVSMAIEAVTQVSRRRFPVSSLGTLVLRDVEFKRKLFMPDDAQRVELQLSLQQHPGADVAFGFSIAALSDSTGHWHTHATGISRQSSPNRTTPQQHPQRAQGSPQCQALANSSRTK
;
A
#
# COMPACT_ATOMS: atom_id res chain seq x y z
N MET A 1 56.49 -57.28 -11.02
CA MET A 1 55.32 -56.38 -11.15
C MET A 1 55.36 -55.44 -9.97
N SER A 2 55.77 -54.20 -10.19
CA SER A 2 55.74 -53.13 -9.20
C SER A 2 54.29 -52.85 -8.84
N THR A 3 53.88 -53.19 -7.62
CA THR A 3 52.63 -52.74 -7.03
C THR A 3 52.74 -51.23 -6.85
N GLU A 4 52.14 -50.45 -7.75
CA GLU A 4 51.86 -49.05 -7.45
C GLU A 4 51.01 -49.03 -6.18
N SER A 5 51.61 -48.53 -5.10
CA SER A 5 50.91 -48.22 -3.86
C SER A 5 49.76 -47.28 -4.22
N LEU A 6 48.52 -47.74 -4.08
CA LEU A 6 47.36 -46.86 -4.16
C LEU A 6 47.58 -45.68 -3.20
N ALA A 7 47.33 -44.47 -3.68
CA ALA A 7 47.57 -43.26 -2.91
C ALA A 7 46.75 -43.29 -1.61
N ALA A 8 47.36 -42.83 -0.52
CA ALA A 8 46.64 -42.58 0.73
C ALA A 8 45.55 -41.52 0.52
N PRO A 9 44.51 -41.50 1.38
CA PRO A 9 43.54 -40.40 1.39
C PRO A 9 44.26 -39.05 1.51
N ASP A 10 43.69 -38.02 0.90
CA ASP A 10 44.11 -36.63 1.11
C ASP A 10 44.12 -36.31 2.62
N GLU A 11 45.03 -35.45 3.08
CA GLU A 11 45.16 -35.07 4.49
C GLU A 11 43.86 -34.52 5.08
N ASN A 12 42.99 -33.96 4.24
CA ASN A 12 41.68 -33.41 4.65
C ASN A 12 40.53 -34.44 4.64
N VAL A 13 40.78 -35.70 4.28
CA VAL A 13 39.77 -36.75 4.18
C VAL A 13 39.99 -37.82 5.25
N VAL A 14 39.04 -37.91 6.18
CA VAL A 14 39.04 -38.97 7.19
C VAL A 14 38.46 -40.25 6.59
N PHE A 15 39.28 -41.30 6.48
CA PHE A 15 38.85 -42.62 6.07
C PHE A 15 38.69 -43.55 7.27
N VAL A 16 37.51 -44.16 7.42
CA VAL A 16 37.24 -45.20 8.43
C VAL A 16 37.08 -46.54 7.72
N SER A 17 38.00 -47.46 8.01
CA SER A 17 38.02 -48.79 7.37
C SER A 17 36.91 -49.67 7.93
N SER A 18 36.06 -50.22 7.06
CA SER A 18 35.05 -51.22 7.45
C SER A 18 35.65 -52.60 7.72
N VAL A 19 36.92 -52.85 7.40
CA VAL A 19 37.61 -54.10 7.73
C VAL A 19 38.02 -54.11 9.21
N THR A 20 38.52 -52.97 9.69
CA THR A 20 39.06 -52.83 11.06
C THR A 20 38.10 -52.12 12.01
N GLY A 21 37.14 -51.35 11.50
CA GLY A 21 36.22 -50.50 12.26
C GLY A 21 36.88 -49.23 12.82
N GLN A 22 38.06 -48.85 12.34
CA GLN A 22 38.89 -47.77 12.90
C GLN A 22 39.34 -46.78 11.80
N VAL A 23 39.70 -45.57 12.19
CA VAL A 23 40.32 -44.58 11.29
C VAL A 23 41.63 -45.15 10.75
N LYS A 24 41.84 -45.04 9.43
CA LYS A 24 43.02 -45.55 8.74
C LYS A 24 43.50 -44.52 7.72
N SER A 25 44.73 -44.04 7.90
CA SER A 25 45.37 -43.06 7.01
C SER A 25 46.44 -43.65 6.10
N SER A 26 46.90 -44.88 6.33
CA SER A 26 47.98 -45.52 5.56
C SER A 26 47.86 -47.05 5.52
N GLY A 27 48.72 -47.71 4.75
CA GLY A 27 48.79 -49.17 4.65
C GLY A 27 47.67 -49.78 3.81
N PHE A 28 47.44 -49.23 2.62
CA PHE A 28 46.49 -49.74 1.62
C PHE A 28 47.21 -50.71 0.66
N ASP A 29 47.87 -51.71 1.22
CA ASP A 29 48.64 -52.75 0.52
C ASP A 29 47.77 -53.91 0.03
N ALA A 30 48.38 -54.85 -0.68
CA ALA A 30 47.68 -56.02 -1.21
C ALA A 30 47.02 -56.84 -0.09
N GLU A 31 47.68 -56.97 1.05
CA GLU A 31 47.21 -57.66 2.23
C GLU A 31 45.92 -57.03 2.79
N TYR A 32 45.83 -55.70 2.81
CA TYR A 32 44.60 -55.00 3.18
C TYR A 32 43.45 -55.31 2.21
N TRP A 33 43.70 -55.28 0.90
CA TRP A 33 42.66 -55.55 -0.09
C TRP A 33 42.20 -57.01 -0.07
N ILE A 34 43.11 -57.96 0.14
CA ILE A 34 42.76 -59.36 0.40
C ILE A 34 41.87 -59.44 1.65
N SER A 35 42.29 -58.79 2.74
CA SER A 35 41.53 -58.76 4.00
C SER A 35 40.14 -58.16 3.80
N ASN A 36 39.98 -57.12 2.97
CA ASN A 36 38.70 -56.50 2.67
C ASN A 36 37.70 -57.45 1.97
N ILE A 37 38.21 -58.41 1.20
CA ILE A 37 37.38 -59.40 0.51
C ILE A 37 37.06 -60.60 1.43
N VAL A 38 38.01 -61.04 2.25
CA VAL A 38 37.85 -62.28 3.04
C VAL A 38 37.35 -62.07 4.47
N SER A 39 37.49 -60.87 5.02
CA SER A 39 37.09 -60.55 6.40
C SER A 39 35.66 -60.03 6.46
N PRO A 40 34.95 -60.19 7.60
CA PRO A 40 33.62 -59.63 7.77
C PRO A 40 33.63 -58.10 7.70
N VAL A 41 32.66 -57.52 6.98
CA VAL A 41 32.48 -56.07 6.89
C VAL A 41 31.86 -55.53 8.18
N ARG A 42 32.66 -54.79 8.95
CA ARG A 42 32.28 -54.16 10.23
C ARG A 42 31.65 -52.78 10.02
N PHE A 43 30.59 -52.71 9.20
CA PHE A 43 29.96 -51.45 8.80
C PHE A 43 29.45 -50.61 9.97
N ARG A 44 28.76 -51.26 10.94
CA ARG A 44 28.27 -50.59 12.15
C ARG A 44 29.41 -49.93 12.91
N ASP A 45 30.47 -50.67 13.17
CA ASP A 45 31.62 -50.18 13.94
C ASP A 45 32.27 -48.99 13.23
N ALA A 46 32.38 -49.03 11.89
CA ALA A 46 32.91 -47.91 11.11
C ALA A 46 32.03 -46.65 11.20
N ILE A 47 30.70 -46.77 11.08
CA ILE A 47 29.78 -45.62 11.23
C ILE A 47 29.82 -45.06 12.65
N GLN A 48 29.92 -45.91 13.67
CA GLN A 48 30.04 -45.48 15.06
C GLN A 48 31.36 -44.76 15.34
N THR A 49 32.47 -45.25 14.77
CA THR A 49 33.77 -44.56 14.83
C THR A 49 33.70 -43.21 14.13
N LEU A 50 33.13 -43.11 12.92
CA LEU A 50 32.92 -41.84 12.23
C LEU A 50 32.12 -40.84 13.10
N ALA A 51 31.05 -41.32 13.73
CA ALA A 51 30.20 -40.50 14.61
C ALA A 51 30.92 -39.97 15.86
N LYS A 52 31.87 -40.73 16.42
CA LYS A 52 32.62 -40.34 17.61
C LYS A 52 33.82 -39.45 17.29
N GLU A 53 34.57 -39.82 16.26
CA GLU A 53 35.89 -39.24 15.97
C GLU A 53 35.80 -38.01 15.05
N THR A 54 34.70 -37.85 14.30
CA THR A 54 34.63 -36.84 13.24
C THR A 54 33.40 -35.94 13.33
N LEU A 55 32.24 -36.50 13.72
CA LEU A 55 30.99 -35.74 13.73
C LEU A 55 30.81 -34.99 15.06
N ARG A 56 30.47 -33.69 14.97
CA ARG A 56 30.12 -32.89 16.15
C ARG A 56 28.60 -32.84 16.33
N PRO A 57 28.08 -32.82 17.57
CA PRO A 57 26.63 -32.82 17.83
C PRO A 57 25.87 -31.67 17.15
N GLU A 58 26.49 -30.50 17.05
CA GLU A 58 25.94 -29.28 16.43
C GLU A 58 26.10 -29.22 14.90
N SER A 59 26.83 -30.16 14.29
CA SER A 59 27.04 -30.15 12.84
C SER A 59 25.85 -30.77 12.12
N GLN A 60 25.40 -30.12 11.04
CA GLN A 60 24.46 -30.73 10.09
C GLN A 60 25.23 -31.71 9.20
N VAL A 61 24.88 -32.98 9.26
CA VAL A 61 25.60 -34.05 8.56
C VAL A 61 24.83 -34.48 7.31
N PHE A 62 25.55 -34.63 6.20
CA PHE A 62 25.02 -35.15 4.94
C PHE A 62 25.70 -36.47 4.60
N PHE A 63 24.96 -37.56 4.66
CA PHE A 63 25.41 -38.86 4.17
C PHE A 63 25.07 -39.00 2.69
N VAL A 64 26.09 -39.17 1.86
CA VAL A 64 25.96 -39.43 0.43
C VAL A 64 26.31 -40.89 0.15
N GLU A 65 25.34 -41.66 -0.35
CA GLU A 65 25.57 -43.06 -0.73
C GLU A 65 26.02 -43.15 -2.19
N ILE A 66 27.29 -43.45 -2.38
CA ILE A 66 27.87 -43.70 -3.70
C ILE A 66 27.67 -45.16 -4.06
N GLY A 67 26.72 -45.43 -4.95
CA GLY A 67 26.40 -46.77 -5.40
C GLY A 67 25.24 -46.77 -6.42
N PRO A 68 24.95 -47.91 -7.07
CA PRO A 68 23.95 -48.02 -8.14
C PRO A 68 22.49 -47.93 -7.64
N HIS A 69 22.25 -48.12 -6.34
CA HIS A 69 20.93 -48.02 -5.72
C HIS A 69 21.08 -47.85 -4.20
N PRO A 70 20.20 -47.07 -3.53
CA PRO A 70 20.21 -46.95 -2.08
C PRO A 70 19.93 -48.29 -1.38
N GLY A 71 20.86 -48.73 -0.55
CA GLY A 71 20.67 -49.88 0.35
C GLY A 71 21.12 -49.62 1.78
N LEU A 72 21.93 -48.59 2.01
CA LEU A 72 22.62 -48.39 3.30
C LEU A 72 21.92 -47.40 4.25
N ALA A 73 20.84 -46.76 3.82
CA ALA A 73 20.13 -45.75 4.62
C ALA A 73 19.64 -46.28 5.98
N SER A 74 19.01 -47.46 5.97
CA SER A 74 18.51 -48.10 7.20
C SER A 74 19.66 -48.58 8.11
N PRO A 75 20.69 -49.30 7.60
CA PRO A 75 21.88 -49.63 8.38
C PRO A 75 22.58 -48.42 9.02
N VAL A 76 22.69 -47.29 8.31
CA VAL A 76 23.27 -46.05 8.86
C VAL A 76 22.43 -45.53 10.03
N ARG A 77 21.10 -45.42 9.86
CA ARG A 77 20.18 -45.01 10.93
C ARG A 77 20.29 -45.90 12.17
N GLN A 78 20.31 -47.22 11.97
CA GLN A 78 20.44 -48.17 13.08
C GLN A 78 21.79 -48.03 13.79
N SER A 79 22.88 -47.87 13.04
CA SER A 79 24.23 -47.73 13.62
C SER A 79 24.38 -46.46 14.46
N LEU A 80 23.75 -45.35 14.02
CA LEU A 80 23.75 -44.06 14.70
C LEU A 80 22.75 -43.96 15.87
N SER A 81 21.79 -44.88 15.97
CA SER A 81 20.82 -44.92 17.09
C SER A 81 21.38 -45.50 18.40
N HIS A 82 22.67 -45.80 18.45
CA HIS A 82 23.30 -46.39 19.64
C HIS A 82 23.30 -45.40 20.81
N PRO A 83 22.94 -45.81 22.05
CA PRO A 83 22.82 -44.90 23.19
C PRO A 83 24.10 -44.11 23.53
N ASP A 84 25.26 -44.72 23.31
CA ASP A 84 26.57 -44.11 23.59
C ASP A 84 27.07 -43.16 22.49
N LEU A 85 26.23 -42.86 21.49
CA LEU A 85 26.55 -41.91 20.43
C LEU A 85 25.83 -40.58 20.65
N PRO A 86 26.45 -39.46 20.23
CA PRO A 86 25.74 -38.19 20.17
C PRO A 86 24.56 -38.30 19.22
N LYS A 87 23.45 -37.64 19.56
CA LYS A 87 22.31 -37.51 18.65
C LYS A 87 22.72 -36.63 17.48
N ILE A 88 22.97 -37.25 16.34
CA ILE A 88 23.36 -36.56 15.11
C ILE A 88 22.10 -36.34 14.26
N LEU A 89 21.82 -35.09 13.93
CA LEU A 89 20.85 -34.76 12.89
C LEU A 89 21.54 -34.89 11.53
N PHE A 90 21.02 -35.77 10.69
CA PHE A 90 21.58 -35.99 9.37
C PHE A 90 20.51 -36.15 8.30
N ASP A 91 20.88 -35.72 7.10
CA ASP A 91 20.19 -36.07 5.86
C ASP A 91 20.94 -37.19 5.15
N TYR A 92 20.19 -38.02 4.42
CA TYR A 92 20.74 -39.15 3.67
C TYR A 92 20.28 -39.07 2.22
N GLN A 93 21.22 -39.05 1.28
CA GLN A 93 20.93 -38.96 -0.15
C GLN A 93 21.73 -39.99 -0.95
N PRO A 94 21.08 -40.82 -1.78
CA PRO A 94 21.80 -41.63 -2.74
C PRO A 94 22.25 -40.83 -3.96
N VAL A 95 23.35 -41.23 -4.59
CA VAL A 95 23.78 -40.69 -5.88
C VAL A 95 22.93 -41.26 -7.00
N LEU A 96 22.73 -42.58 -7.04
CA LEU A 96 21.98 -43.26 -8.09
C LEU A 96 20.84 -44.09 -7.50
N GLN A 97 19.80 -44.25 -8.31
CA GLN A 97 18.67 -45.11 -8.00
C GLN A 97 18.33 -45.97 -9.21
N ARG A 98 18.23 -47.28 -8.98
CA ARG A 98 17.83 -48.25 -10.00
C ARG A 98 16.57 -47.80 -10.76
N LYS A 99 16.60 -47.94 -12.08
CA LYS A 99 15.53 -47.57 -13.03
C LYS A 99 15.30 -46.05 -13.18
N LEU A 100 16.16 -45.20 -12.60
CA LEU A 100 16.17 -43.76 -12.87
C LEU A 100 17.37 -43.40 -13.75
N ASP A 101 17.23 -42.29 -14.47
CA ASP A 101 18.34 -41.71 -15.23
C ASP A 101 19.48 -41.30 -14.29
N SER A 102 20.70 -41.71 -14.60
CA SER A 102 21.86 -41.48 -13.73
C SER A 102 22.26 -40.01 -13.66
N ILE A 103 22.12 -39.27 -14.76
CA ILE A 103 22.48 -37.85 -14.83
C ILE A 103 21.48 -37.04 -14.01
N ALA A 104 20.18 -37.26 -14.22
CA ALA A 104 19.12 -36.62 -13.46
C ALA A 104 19.22 -36.93 -11.96
N SER A 105 19.56 -38.17 -11.60
CA SER A 105 19.74 -38.57 -10.19
C SER A 105 20.90 -37.83 -9.53
N ALA A 106 22.05 -37.75 -10.22
CA ALA A 106 23.21 -37.00 -9.74
C ALA A 106 22.93 -35.50 -9.62
N LEU A 107 22.29 -34.88 -10.62
CA LEU A 107 21.91 -33.46 -10.57
C LEU A 107 20.87 -33.17 -9.48
N THR A 108 19.95 -34.11 -9.22
CA THR A 108 19.00 -34.01 -8.11
C THR A 108 19.73 -34.03 -6.76
N LEU A 109 20.73 -34.89 -6.58
CA LEU A 109 21.60 -34.86 -5.39
C LEU A 109 22.31 -33.50 -5.27
N THR A 110 22.89 -32.99 -6.35
CA THR A 110 23.57 -31.68 -6.36
C THR A 110 22.62 -30.55 -5.94
N GLY A 111 21.39 -30.54 -6.46
CA GLY A 111 20.36 -29.57 -6.06
C GLY A 111 20.02 -29.66 -4.57
N LYS A 112 19.85 -30.87 -4.04
CA LYS A 112 19.61 -31.08 -2.60
C LYS A 112 20.78 -30.65 -1.73
N LEU A 113 22.02 -30.87 -2.16
CA LEU A 113 23.20 -30.38 -1.45
C LEU A 113 23.22 -28.83 -1.43
N PHE A 114 22.86 -28.20 -2.55
CA PHE A 114 22.75 -26.74 -2.64
C PHE A 114 21.64 -26.15 -1.75
N GLU A 115 20.44 -26.75 -1.75
CA GLU A 115 19.32 -26.35 -0.87
C GLU A 115 19.70 -26.38 0.62
N ARG A 116 20.74 -27.15 0.95
CA ARG A 116 21.25 -27.34 2.30
C ARG A 116 22.50 -26.51 2.60
N GLY A 117 22.89 -25.63 1.67
CA GLY A 117 23.99 -24.70 1.85
C GLY A 117 25.38 -25.31 1.61
N VAL A 118 25.47 -26.51 1.05
CA VAL A 118 26.77 -27.05 0.60
C VAL A 118 27.26 -26.22 -0.58
N ASN A 119 28.52 -25.79 -0.51
CA ASN A 119 29.14 -25.02 -1.59
C ASN A 119 29.42 -25.94 -2.79
N VAL A 120 28.54 -25.92 -3.78
CA VAL A 120 28.68 -26.65 -5.04
C VAL A 120 29.47 -25.80 -6.03
N GLU A 121 30.51 -26.38 -6.63
CA GLU A 121 31.27 -25.73 -7.70
C GLU A 121 30.51 -25.88 -9.02
N TRP A 122 29.65 -24.89 -9.31
CA TRP A 122 28.74 -24.93 -10.45
C TRP A 122 29.42 -24.92 -11.81
N ASN A 123 30.65 -24.40 -11.93
CA ASN A 123 31.36 -24.41 -13.20
C ASN A 123 31.73 -25.85 -13.61
N SER A 124 32.20 -26.67 -12.66
CA SER A 124 32.51 -28.09 -12.88
C SER A 124 31.25 -28.88 -13.22
N VAL A 125 30.12 -28.59 -12.55
CA VAL A 125 28.83 -29.22 -12.87
C VAL A 125 28.38 -28.85 -14.28
N SER A 126 28.46 -27.56 -14.64
CA SER A 126 28.03 -27.04 -15.94
C SER A 126 28.94 -27.50 -17.08
N ALA A 127 30.24 -27.63 -16.85
CA ALA A 127 31.22 -28.13 -17.82
C ALA A 127 30.96 -29.59 -18.25
N MET A 128 30.25 -30.37 -17.43
CA MET A 128 29.83 -31.73 -17.76
C MET A 128 28.55 -31.80 -18.62
N ALA A 129 27.85 -30.67 -18.82
CA ALA A 129 26.61 -30.64 -19.59
C ALA A 129 26.87 -30.76 -21.10
N TYR A 130 25.97 -31.47 -21.80
CA TYR A 130 25.99 -31.51 -23.26
C TYR A 130 25.74 -30.11 -23.84
N GLY A 131 26.62 -29.65 -24.74
CA GLY A 131 26.50 -28.33 -25.36
C GLY A 131 26.96 -27.17 -24.47
N ALA A 132 27.75 -27.43 -23.43
CA ALA A 132 28.31 -26.37 -22.57
C ALA A 132 29.12 -25.31 -23.36
N ASP A 133 29.72 -25.71 -24.48
CA ASP A 133 30.41 -24.85 -25.45
C ASP A 133 29.48 -23.91 -26.23
N GLN A 134 28.19 -24.23 -26.28
CA GLN A 134 27.14 -23.46 -26.98
C GLN A 134 26.25 -22.66 -26.00
N ALA A 135 26.56 -22.66 -24.70
CA ALA A 135 25.77 -21.97 -23.70
C ALA A 135 25.84 -20.44 -23.89
N ALA A 136 24.68 -19.78 -23.79
CA ALA A 136 24.56 -18.33 -23.83
C ALA A 136 23.98 -17.80 -22.51
N VAL A 137 24.37 -16.58 -22.13
CA VAL A 137 23.87 -15.92 -20.92
C VAL A 137 22.38 -15.58 -21.11
N LEU A 138 21.53 -16.07 -20.22
CA LEU A 138 20.14 -15.66 -20.12
C LEU A 138 20.05 -14.29 -19.44
N TYR A 139 19.62 -13.27 -20.16
CA TYR A 139 19.57 -11.88 -19.68
C TYR A 139 18.15 -11.41 -19.33
N ASP A 140 17.12 -12.17 -19.67
CA ASP A 140 15.70 -11.79 -19.60
C ASP A 140 14.91 -12.61 -18.56
N HIS A 141 15.53 -12.96 -17.45
CA HIS A 141 14.84 -13.68 -16.37
C HIS A 141 13.94 -12.74 -15.55
N PRO A 142 12.77 -13.22 -15.08
CA PRO A 142 11.98 -12.50 -14.09
C PRO A 142 12.82 -12.05 -12.89
N ALA A 143 12.62 -10.80 -12.47
CA ALA A 143 13.26 -10.27 -11.27
C ALA A 143 12.73 -11.00 -10.02
N TYR A 144 13.49 -10.88 -8.92
CA TYR A 144 13.04 -11.37 -7.62
C TYR A 144 11.69 -10.76 -7.23
N SER A 145 10.72 -11.61 -6.91
CA SER A 145 9.39 -11.21 -6.46
C SER A 145 9.45 -10.73 -5.02
N TRP A 146 9.58 -9.42 -4.81
CA TRP A 146 9.50 -8.81 -3.49
C TRP A 146 8.11 -9.02 -2.86
N ASP A 147 8.08 -9.25 -1.55
CA ASP A 147 6.83 -9.29 -0.81
C ASP A 147 6.30 -7.86 -0.61
N HIS A 148 5.20 -7.55 -1.27
CA HIS A 148 4.49 -6.26 -1.19
C HIS A 148 3.25 -6.32 -0.28
N SER A 149 3.12 -7.36 0.55
CA SER A 149 1.99 -7.52 1.49
C SER A 149 1.85 -6.36 2.49
N THR A 150 2.96 -5.70 2.80
CA THR A 150 3.00 -4.59 3.76
C THR A 150 3.27 -3.27 3.02
N GLN A 151 2.35 -2.32 3.16
CA GLN A 151 2.53 -0.97 2.65
C GLN A 151 3.33 -0.13 3.66
N HIS A 152 4.58 0.19 3.33
CA HIS A 152 5.48 0.97 4.18
C HIS A 152 5.36 2.50 3.99
N SER A 153 4.18 3.03 3.64
CA SER A 153 3.97 4.47 3.46
C SER A 153 3.29 5.10 4.67
N GLN A 154 3.91 6.11 5.27
CA GLN A 154 3.27 6.99 6.26
C GLN A 154 3.06 8.37 5.65
N GLU A 155 1.82 8.84 5.59
CA GLU A 155 1.48 10.18 5.12
C GLU A 155 0.59 10.88 6.14
N PHE A 156 0.89 12.15 6.43
CA PHE A 156 0.05 12.96 7.31
C PHE A 156 -1.27 13.32 6.61
N ARG A 157 -2.38 13.33 7.36
CA ARG A 157 -3.72 13.73 6.88
C ARG A 157 -3.70 15.04 6.09
N LEU A 158 -2.94 16.04 6.55
CA LEU A 158 -2.84 17.34 5.88
C LEU A 158 -2.14 17.25 4.52
N THR A 159 -1.08 16.44 4.41
CA THR A 159 -0.36 16.23 3.14
C THR A 159 -1.25 15.47 2.15
N GLN A 160 -1.91 14.42 2.64
CA GLN A 160 -2.85 13.66 1.84
C GLN A 160 -4.00 14.54 1.35
N ALA A 161 -4.61 15.34 2.22
CA ALA A 161 -5.69 16.25 1.87
C ALA A 161 -5.24 17.38 0.91
N TYR A 162 -3.96 17.79 0.96
CA TYR A 162 -3.41 18.74 0.00
C TYR A 162 -3.23 18.15 -1.39
N ARG A 163 -2.73 16.90 -1.49
CA ARG A 163 -2.48 16.20 -2.78
C ARG A 163 -3.76 15.66 -3.39
N LEU A 164 -4.65 15.12 -2.57
CA LEU A 164 -5.89 14.44 -2.94
C LEU A 164 -7.10 15.27 -2.54
N ARG A 165 -7.14 16.54 -2.99
CA ARG A 165 -8.26 17.43 -2.68
C ARG A 165 -9.55 16.88 -3.29
N ASN A 166 -10.61 16.90 -2.49
CA ASN A 166 -11.93 16.43 -2.91
C ASN A 166 -12.60 17.34 -3.94
N GLU A 167 -12.26 18.63 -3.96
CA GLU A 167 -12.85 19.62 -4.86
C GLU A 167 -11.72 20.35 -5.59
N PRO A 168 -11.90 20.70 -6.88
CA PRO A 168 -10.98 21.57 -7.59
C PRO A 168 -11.00 22.98 -6.97
N TYR A 169 -10.05 23.81 -7.42
CA TYR A 169 -10.07 25.23 -7.09
C TYR A 169 -11.39 25.86 -7.57
N HIS A 170 -12.13 26.50 -6.66
CA HIS A 170 -13.40 27.13 -6.99
C HIS A 170 -13.22 28.63 -7.19
N GLU A 171 -13.83 29.18 -8.26
CA GLU A 171 -13.67 30.57 -8.67
C GLU A 171 -13.99 31.60 -7.57
N LEU A 172 -15.00 31.34 -6.74
CA LEU A 172 -15.42 32.24 -5.65
C LEU A 172 -15.00 31.78 -4.25
N LEU A 173 -14.67 30.51 -4.05
CA LEU A 173 -14.34 29.98 -2.72
C LEU A 173 -12.83 29.75 -2.54
N GLY A 174 -12.08 29.64 -3.64
CA GLY A 174 -10.70 29.21 -3.59
C GLY A 174 -10.60 27.75 -3.19
N VAL A 175 -9.88 27.47 -2.11
CA VAL A 175 -9.59 26.11 -1.63
C VAL A 175 -10.04 25.91 -0.18
N PRO A 176 -10.49 24.71 0.20
CA PRO A 176 -10.73 24.37 1.59
C PRO A 176 -9.46 24.49 2.43
N VAL A 177 -9.59 25.00 3.66
CA VAL A 177 -8.49 25.03 4.62
C VAL A 177 -8.34 23.64 5.26
N LEU A 178 -7.13 23.08 5.23
CA LEU A 178 -6.88 21.67 5.54
C LEU A 178 -6.99 21.32 7.04
N ASP A 179 -6.81 22.32 7.91
CA ASP A 179 -6.91 22.20 9.36
C ASP A 179 -8.34 22.46 9.89
N ALA A 180 -9.29 22.78 9.01
CA ALA A 180 -10.68 22.98 9.39
C ALA A 180 -11.33 21.65 9.81
N THR A 181 -12.30 21.74 10.72
CA THR A 181 -13.12 20.60 11.16
C THR A 181 -14.41 20.52 10.36
N ASP A 182 -15.06 19.35 10.35
CA ASP A 182 -16.33 19.16 9.63
C ASP A 182 -17.48 20.03 10.17
N SER A 183 -17.39 20.46 11.44
CA SER A 183 -18.37 21.37 12.06
C SER A 183 -18.10 22.84 11.76
N GLN A 184 -16.86 23.17 11.37
CA GLN A 184 -16.41 24.53 11.04
C GLN A 184 -15.61 24.55 9.74
N PRO A 185 -16.19 24.15 8.60
CA PRO A 185 -15.45 24.14 7.35
C PRO A 185 -15.13 25.57 6.93
N ARG A 186 -13.92 25.74 6.38
CA ARG A 186 -13.40 27.04 5.94
C ARG A 186 -12.81 26.92 4.55
N TRP A 187 -12.91 28.00 3.80
CA TRP A 187 -12.26 28.16 2.50
C TRP A 187 -11.46 29.45 2.49
N ARG A 188 -10.31 29.40 1.84
CA ARG A 188 -9.40 30.52 1.67
C ARG A 188 -9.20 30.80 0.20
N HIS A 189 -9.28 32.07 -0.17
CA HIS A 189 -9.19 32.52 -1.55
C HIS A 189 -8.38 33.80 -1.65
N PHE A 190 -7.70 33.99 -2.77
CA PHE A 190 -6.99 35.21 -3.12
C PHE A 190 -7.58 35.73 -4.42
N ILE A 191 -8.39 36.78 -4.32
CA ILE A 191 -9.09 37.37 -5.47
C ILE A 191 -8.42 38.67 -5.91
N SER A 192 -8.48 38.94 -7.21
CA SER A 192 -8.04 40.19 -7.84
C SER A 192 -8.87 40.41 -9.10
N ARG A 193 -8.84 41.63 -9.64
CA ARG A 193 -9.46 41.93 -10.95
C ARG A 193 -8.79 41.17 -12.09
N THR A 194 -7.54 40.73 -11.92
CA THR A 194 -6.83 39.89 -12.90
C THR A 194 -7.31 38.44 -12.86
N SER A 195 -7.54 37.89 -11.66
CA SER A 195 -8.01 36.51 -11.51
C SER A 195 -9.51 36.37 -11.82
N LEU A 196 -10.31 37.40 -11.56
CA LEU A 196 -11.75 37.44 -11.80
C LEU A 196 -12.11 38.72 -12.58
N PRO A 197 -11.94 38.75 -13.91
CA PRO A 197 -12.13 39.95 -14.72
C PRO A 197 -13.51 40.58 -14.60
N TRP A 198 -14.56 39.78 -14.41
CA TRP A 198 -15.94 40.25 -14.25
C TRP A 198 -16.15 41.13 -13.00
N LEU A 199 -15.24 41.11 -12.02
CA LEU A 199 -15.32 42.02 -10.88
C LEU A 199 -15.21 43.49 -11.30
N ALA A 200 -14.52 43.79 -12.41
CA ALA A 200 -14.37 45.14 -12.93
C ALA A 200 -15.72 45.78 -13.31
N ASP A 201 -16.73 44.97 -13.64
CA ASP A 201 -18.04 45.47 -14.08
C ASP A 201 -18.95 45.84 -12.89
N HIS A 202 -18.59 45.44 -11.66
CA HIS A 202 -19.28 45.86 -10.45
C HIS A 202 -18.64 47.12 -9.84
N ALA A 203 -18.82 48.24 -10.53
CA ALA A 203 -18.40 49.56 -10.07
C ALA A 203 -19.59 50.43 -9.67
N ILE A 204 -19.51 51.07 -8.51
CA ILE A 204 -20.48 52.07 -8.04
C ILE A 204 -19.73 53.38 -7.90
N ASP A 205 -20.21 54.42 -8.58
CA ASP A 205 -19.55 55.74 -8.64
C ASP A 205 -18.06 55.66 -9.06
N GLY A 206 -17.76 54.77 -10.00
CA GLY A 206 -16.40 54.57 -10.52
C GLY A 206 -15.47 53.74 -9.63
N VAL A 207 -15.94 53.26 -8.48
CA VAL A 207 -15.15 52.45 -7.55
C VAL A 207 -15.55 50.98 -7.65
N THR A 208 -14.61 50.12 -8.06
CA THR A 208 -14.81 48.67 -8.14
C THR A 208 -14.91 48.06 -6.75
N MET A 209 -15.95 47.28 -6.50
CA MET A 209 -16.12 46.57 -5.23
C MET A 209 -16.63 45.16 -5.44
N PHE A 210 -16.40 44.29 -4.46
CA PHE A 210 -16.94 42.95 -4.50
C PHE A 210 -18.47 43.00 -4.34
N PRO A 211 -19.24 42.37 -5.25
CA PRO A 211 -20.70 42.47 -5.20
C PRO A 211 -21.28 41.72 -4.00
N ASN A 212 -22.34 42.29 -3.42
CA ASN A 212 -23.09 41.64 -2.36
C ASN A 212 -23.67 40.28 -2.79
N ALA A 213 -24.07 40.16 -4.06
CA ALA A 213 -24.50 38.90 -4.66
C ALA A 213 -23.37 37.86 -4.68
N GLY A 214 -22.10 38.29 -4.79
CA GLY A 214 -20.94 37.41 -4.70
C GLY A 214 -20.85 36.72 -3.34
N TYR A 215 -21.09 37.45 -2.24
CA TYR A 215 -21.10 36.87 -0.90
C TYR A 215 -22.22 35.83 -0.73
N VAL A 216 -23.38 36.10 -1.32
CA VAL A 216 -24.52 35.17 -1.32
C VAL A 216 -24.18 33.90 -2.11
N SER A 217 -23.60 34.04 -3.30
CA SER A 217 -23.14 32.91 -4.11
C SER A 217 -22.06 32.08 -3.41
N MET A 218 -21.11 32.73 -2.73
CA MET A 218 -20.11 32.04 -1.91
C MET A 218 -20.77 31.21 -0.81
N ALA A 219 -21.73 31.78 -0.07
CA ALA A 219 -22.42 31.04 0.99
C ALA A 219 -23.21 29.83 0.44
N ILE A 220 -23.91 30.00 -0.68
CA ILE A 220 -24.66 28.91 -1.33
C ILE A 220 -23.74 27.78 -1.78
N GLU A 221 -22.64 28.12 -2.47
CA GLU A 221 -21.70 27.11 -2.96
C GLU A 221 -20.98 26.40 -1.81
N ALA A 222 -20.60 27.13 -0.76
CA ALA A 222 -19.92 26.54 0.40
C ALA A 222 -20.81 25.49 1.10
N VAL A 223 -22.10 25.81 1.29
CA VAL A 223 -23.07 24.84 1.81
C VAL A 223 -23.25 23.68 0.84
N THR A 224 -23.29 23.95 -0.47
CA THR A 224 -23.41 22.92 -1.50
C THR A 224 -22.24 21.93 -1.46
N GLN A 225 -20.99 22.41 -1.37
CA GLN A 225 -19.81 21.55 -1.24
C GLN A 225 -19.84 20.70 0.03
N VAL A 226 -20.24 21.28 1.17
CA VAL A 226 -20.38 20.53 2.44
C VAL A 226 -21.47 19.48 2.32
N SER A 227 -22.62 19.82 1.74
CA SER A 227 -23.73 18.88 1.54
C SER A 227 -23.36 17.73 0.62
N ARG A 228 -22.68 17.98 -0.52
CA ARG A 228 -22.21 16.92 -1.43
C ARG A 228 -21.25 15.95 -0.74
N ARG A 229 -20.35 16.47 0.10
CA ARG A 229 -19.39 15.63 0.85
C ARG A 229 -20.06 14.80 1.94
N ARG A 230 -20.99 15.38 2.69
CA ARG A 230 -21.64 14.72 3.82
C ARG A 230 -22.77 13.78 3.40
N PHE A 231 -23.45 14.09 2.30
CA PHE A 231 -24.62 13.37 1.82
C PHE A 231 -24.52 13.12 0.30
N PRO A 232 -23.60 12.26 -0.16
CA PRO A 232 -23.30 12.08 -1.59
C PRO A 232 -24.48 11.55 -2.43
N VAL A 233 -25.46 10.91 -1.80
CA VAL A 233 -26.63 10.31 -2.45
C VAL A 233 -27.84 11.27 -2.47
N SER A 234 -27.76 12.41 -1.77
CA SER A 234 -28.86 13.36 -1.63
C SER A 234 -28.55 14.68 -2.34
N SER A 235 -29.47 15.14 -3.17
CA SER A 235 -29.38 16.50 -3.73
C SER A 235 -29.74 17.53 -2.66
N LEU A 236 -28.97 18.61 -2.57
CA LEU A 236 -29.34 19.76 -1.77
C LEU A 236 -30.63 20.38 -2.33
N GLY A 237 -31.67 20.46 -1.50
CA GLY A 237 -32.95 21.09 -1.83
C GLY A 237 -32.87 22.62 -1.76
N THR A 238 -34.02 23.29 -1.68
CA THR A 238 -34.06 24.75 -1.58
C THR A 238 -33.31 25.26 -0.35
N LEU A 239 -32.26 26.04 -0.56
CA LEU A 239 -31.53 26.72 0.51
C LEU A 239 -32.20 28.06 0.83
N VAL A 240 -32.48 28.30 2.11
CA VAL A 240 -33.02 29.56 2.60
C VAL A 240 -31.92 30.28 3.37
N LEU A 241 -31.56 31.47 2.89
CA LEU A 241 -30.69 32.38 3.61
C LEU A 241 -31.54 33.34 4.47
N ARG A 242 -31.13 33.55 5.71
CA ARG A 242 -31.77 34.45 6.68
C ARG A 242 -30.73 35.34 7.31
N ASP A 243 -31.19 36.49 7.79
CA ASP A 243 -30.37 37.43 8.57
C ASP A 243 -29.05 37.77 7.87
N VAL A 244 -29.13 37.93 6.53
CA VAL A 244 -27.97 38.27 5.70
C VAL A 244 -27.64 39.73 5.89
N GLU A 245 -26.50 40.00 6.49
CA GLU A 245 -26.00 41.35 6.78
C GLU A 245 -24.74 41.62 5.96
N PHE A 246 -24.72 42.74 5.24
CA PHE A 246 -23.54 43.27 4.57
C PHE A 246 -22.95 44.39 5.43
N LYS A 247 -21.87 44.08 6.14
CA LYS A 247 -21.30 44.95 7.18
C LYS A 247 -20.38 46.01 6.59
N ARG A 248 -19.63 45.68 5.54
CA ARG A 248 -18.60 46.54 4.96
C ARG A 248 -18.47 46.30 3.46
N LYS A 249 -18.29 47.39 2.71
CA LYS A 249 -17.87 47.32 1.30
C LYS A 249 -16.46 46.75 1.23
N LEU A 250 -16.22 45.85 0.28
CA LEU A 250 -14.88 45.34 -0.01
C LEU A 250 -14.43 45.94 -1.34
N PHE A 251 -13.49 46.87 -1.27
CA PHE A 251 -12.94 47.52 -2.45
C PHE A 251 -11.97 46.59 -3.16
N MET A 252 -12.05 46.57 -4.49
CA MET A 252 -11.18 45.77 -5.34
C MET A 252 -10.11 46.68 -5.95
N PRO A 253 -8.84 46.54 -5.54
CA PRO A 253 -7.74 47.33 -6.09
C PRO A 253 -7.64 47.19 -7.61
N ASP A 254 -7.21 48.27 -8.26
CA ASP A 254 -7.03 48.35 -9.72
C ASP A 254 -5.75 47.64 -10.20
N ASP A 255 -4.79 47.44 -9.29
CA ASP A 255 -3.54 46.76 -9.57
C ASP A 255 -3.71 45.22 -9.48
N ALA A 256 -2.59 44.51 -9.67
CA ALA A 256 -2.56 43.05 -9.54
C ALA A 256 -2.61 42.56 -8.08
N GLN A 257 -2.88 43.44 -7.10
CA GLN A 257 -2.92 43.09 -5.69
C GLN A 257 -4.07 42.12 -5.44
N ARG A 258 -3.75 41.05 -4.71
CA ARG A 258 -4.72 40.02 -4.34
C ARG A 258 -5.27 40.32 -2.96
N VAL A 259 -6.59 40.36 -2.85
CA VAL A 259 -7.30 40.42 -1.58
C VAL A 259 -7.53 39.00 -1.08
N GLU A 260 -7.06 38.74 0.13
CA GLU A 260 -7.28 37.46 0.79
C GLU A 260 -8.67 37.43 1.43
N LEU A 261 -9.46 36.43 1.05
CA LEU A 261 -10.79 36.14 1.58
C LEU A 261 -10.79 34.81 2.33
N GLN A 262 -11.60 34.78 3.40
CA GLN A 262 -11.94 33.54 4.09
C GLN A 262 -13.45 33.48 4.30
N LEU A 263 -14.03 32.36 3.84
CA LEU A 263 -15.39 31.98 4.19
C LEU A 263 -15.33 30.92 5.28
N SER A 264 -16.07 31.12 6.36
CA SER A 264 -16.26 30.15 7.44
C SER A 264 -17.73 29.79 7.56
N LEU A 265 -18.03 28.50 7.66
CA LEU A 265 -19.32 28.01 8.12
C LEU A 265 -19.20 27.53 9.56
N GLN A 266 -20.29 27.63 10.31
CA GLN A 266 -20.46 27.07 11.65
C GLN A 266 -21.75 26.27 11.66
N GLN A 267 -21.65 24.95 11.82
CA GLN A 267 -22.83 24.10 11.89
C GLN A 267 -23.69 24.47 13.12
N HIS A 268 -25.00 24.61 12.92
CA HIS A 268 -25.95 24.73 14.01
C HIS A 268 -26.19 23.36 14.66
N PRO A 269 -26.16 23.24 16.00
CA PRO A 269 -26.42 21.99 16.69
C PRO A 269 -27.81 21.41 16.33
N GLY A 270 -27.87 20.11 16.10
CA GLY A 270 -29.13 19.38 15.87
C GLY A 270 -29.76 19.56 14.49
N ALA A 271 -29.07 20.21 13.53
CA ALA A 271 -29.52 20.33 12.16
C ALA A 271 -28.46 19.85 11.15
N ASP A 272 -28.87 19.03 10.19
CA ASP A 272 -27.95 18.42 9.22
C ASP A 272 -27.41 19.42 8.19
N VAL A 273 -28.24 20.37 7.77
CA VAL A 273 -27.90 21.39 6.77
C VAL A 273 -28.40 22.76 7.23
N ALA A 274 -27.84 23.22 8.36
CA ALA A 274 -28.00 24.59 8.82
C ALA A 274 -26.67 25.15 9.32
N PHE A 275 -26.24 26.26 8.74
CA PHE A 275 -24.94 26.86 9.02
C PHE A 275 -25.07 28.37 9.19
N GLY A 276 -24.46 28.91 10.24
CA GLY A 276 -24.06 30.30 10.26
C GLY A 276 -22.87 30.46 9.31
N PHE A 277 -22.87 31.49 8.46
CA PHE A 277 -21.75 31.81 7.58
C PHE A 277 -21.19 33.18 7.90
N SER A 278 -19.88 33.32 7.74
CA SER A 278 -19.14 34.57 7.86
C SER A 278 -18.10 34.66 6.75
N ILE A 279 -18.05 35.79 6.07
CA ILE A 279 -17.07 36.07 5.02
C ILE A 279 -16.24 37.27 5.49
N ALA A 280 -14.94 37.04 5.62
CA ALA A 280 -13.97 38.03 6.05
C ALA A 280 -12.89 38.23 5.00
N ALA A 281 -12.35 39.45 4.95
CA ALA A 281 -11.18 39.79 4.14
C ALA A 281 -10.04 40.24 5.05
N LEU A 282 -8.81 39.90 4.67
CA LEU A 282 -7.62 40.42 5.34
C LEU A 282 -7.37 41.85 4.84
N SER A 283 -7.25 42.81 5.77
CA SER A 283 -6.87 44.18 5.44
C SER A 283 -5.35 44.31 5.44
N ASP A 284 -4.78 44.67 4.29
CA ASP A 284 -3.33 44.87 4.15
C ASP A 284 -2.81 46.06 4.97
N SER A 285 -3.65 47.07 5.24
CA SER A 285 -3.26 48.24 6.03
C SER A 285 -3.19 47.96 7.53
N THR A 286 -3.96 46.99 8.03
CA THR A 286 -4.07 46.69 9.46
C THR A 286 -3.55 45.31 9.84
N GLY A 287 -3.33 44.41 8.87
CA GLY A 287 -3.00 43.00 9.12
C GLY A 287 -4.12 42.24 9.86
N HIS A 288 -5.34 42.76 9.86
CA HIS A 288 -6.48 42.22 10.61
C HIS A 288 -7.59 41.77 9.66
N TRP A 289 -8.28 40.71 10.06
CA TRP A 289 -9.48 40.23 9.38
C TRP A 289 -10.67 41.12 9.71
N HIS A 290 -11.40 41.54 8.69
CA HIS A 290 -12.65 42.27 8.85
C HIS A 290 -13.80 41.49 8.23
N THR A 291 -14.90 41.35 8.96
CA THR A 291 -16.10 40.69 8.45
C THR A 291 -16.85 41.61 7.49
N HIS A 292 -17.14 41.11 6.30
CA HIS A 292 -17.86 41.82 5.24
C HIS A 292 -19.31 41.36 5.11
N ALA A 293 -19.56 40.05 5.27
CA ALA A 293 -20.91 39.51 5.22
C ALA A 293 -21.10 38.41 6.27
N THR A 294 -22.29 38.35 6.85
CA THR A 294 -22.73 37.25 7.73
C THR A 294 -24.15 36.84 7.40
N GLY A 295 -24.54 35.64 7.78
CA GLY A 295 -25.93 35.23 7.76
C GLY A 295 -26.10 33.79 8.19
N ILE A 296 -27.33 33.30 8.08
CA ILE A 296 -27.70 31.93 8.40
C ILE A 296 -28.23 31.27 7.14
N SER A 297 -27.74 30.07 6.86
CA SER A 297 -28.23 29.21 5.79
C SER A 297 -28.93 28.01 6.41
N ARG A 298 -30.07 27.61 5.83
CA ARG A 298 -30.76 26.37 6.22
C ARG A 298 -31.44 25.75 5.01
N GLN A 299 -31.40 24.43 4.90
CA GLN A 299 -32.21 23.75 3.90
C GLN A 299 -33.70 23.85 4.28
N SER A 300 -34.54 24.19 3.30
CA SER A 300 -36.00 24.13 3.47
C SER A 300 -36.43 22.67 3.49
N SER A 301 -37.16 22.27 4.54
CA SER A 301 -37.81 20.96 4.56
C SER A 301 -38.92 20.93 3.49
N PRO A 302 -39.07 19.84 2.72
CA PRO A 302 -40.17 19.66 1.80
C PRO A 302 -41.46 19.32 2.58
N ASN A 303 -42.01 20.30 3.30
CA ASN A 303 -43.43 20.50 3.60
C ASN A 303 -43.62 21.49 4.75
N ARG A 304 -43.91 22.73 4.38
CA ARG A 304 -44.97 23.53 5.02
C ARG A 304 -45.51 24.45 3.95
N THR A 305 -46.48 23.98 3.19
CA THR A 305 -47.49 24.86 2.59
C THR A 305 -48.12 25.64 3.73
N THR A 306 -47.60 26.83 4.01
CA THR A 306 -48.38 27.85 4.70
C THR A 306 -49.51 28.18 3.74
N PRO A 307 -50.80 28.02 4.11
CA PRO A 307 -51.87 28.51 3.28
C PRO A 307 -51.62 30.01 3.07
N GLN A 308 -51.52 30.45 1.82
CA GLN A 308 -51.66 31.87 1.52
C GLN A 308 -53.01 32.31 2.09
N GLN A 309 -52.99 33.05 3.21
CA GLN A 309 -54.15 33.84 3.58
C GLN A 309 -54.27 34.92 2.52
N HIS A 310 -55.08 34.67 1.51
CA HIS A 310 -55.68 35.75 0.74
C HIS A 310 -56.38 36.70 1.73
N PRO A 311 -56.20 38.02 1.61
CA PRO A 311 -56.90 38.95 2.48
C PRO A 311 -58.40 38.69 2.35
N GLN A 312 -59.05 38.42 3.48
CA GLN A 312 -60.48 38.22 3.55
C GLN A 312 -61.17 39.46 2.99
N ARG A 313 -61.88 39.24 1.88
CA ARG A 313 -62.81 40.20 1.28
C ARG A 313 -63.86 40.52 2.33
N ALA A 314 -63.94 41.78 2.74
CA ALA A 314 -64.97 42.29 3.64
C ALA A 314 -66.35 41.90 3.09
N GLN A 315 -67.14 41.17 3.88
CA GLN A 315 -68.55 40.92 3.59
C GLN A 315 -69.33 42.23 3.78
N GLY A 316 -70.13 42.55 2.77
CA GLY A 316 -70.67 43.88 2.54
C GLY A 316 -71.91 44.27 3.35
N SER A 317 -72.39 45.47 3.05
CA SER A 317 -73.81 45.82 3.08
C SER A 317 -74.26 46.18 1.66
N PRO A 318 -75.56 45.97 1.33
CA PRO A 318 -75.98 45.60 0.00
C PRO A 318 -76.57 46.77 -0.79
N GLN A 319 -76.36 46.78 -2.10
CA GLN A 319 -77.39 47.27 -3.02
C GLN A 319 -77.33 46.49 -4.34
N CYS A 320 -78.47 45.82 -4.60
CA CYS A 320 -79.04 45.36 -5.86
C CYS A 320 -78.69 46.23 -7.09
N GLN A 321 -78.70 45.77 -8.34
CA GLN A 321 -79.09 44.51 -8.98
C GLN A 321 -78.66 44.63 -10.45
N ALA A 322 -78.36 43.46 -11.06
CA ALA A 322 -78.63 43.07 -12.45
C ALA A 322 -78.47 44.10 -13.59
N LEU A 323 -77.63 43.75 -14.58
CA LEU A 323 -78.12 43.18 -15.83
C LEU A 323 -76.97 42.55 -16.63
N ALA A 324 -77.32 41.42 -17.26
CA ALA A 324 -76.45 40.56 -18.03
C ALA A 324 -76.35 40.97 -19.49
N ASN A 325 -75.36 40.36 -20.15
CA ASN A 325 -75.35 39.94 -21.56
C ASN A 325 -74.89 40.91 -22.67
N SER A 326 -73.69 40.57 -23.15
CA SER A 326 -73.44 40.06 -24.51
C SER A 326 -73.08 41.04 -25.64
N SER A 327 -72.20 40.52 -26.49
CA SER A 327 -72.09 40.77 -27.95
C SER A 327 -71.27 42.01 -28.34
N ARG A 328 -70.03 41.87 -28.83
CA ARG A 328 -69.62 41.65 -30.25
C ARG A 328 -69.95 42.82 -31.20
N THR A 329 -68.94 43.23 -31.98
CA THR A 329 -68.92 44.16 -33.15
C THR A 329 -69.09 45.65 -32.82
N LYS A 330 -68.29 46.59 -33.32
CA LYS A 330 -67.38 46.66 -34.48
C LYS A 330 -65.97 47.08 -34.10
#